data_AF-A0AAD9A264-F1
#
_entry.id   AF-A0AAD9A264-F1
#
_cell.length_a   1.000
_cell.length_b   1.000
_cell.length_c   1.000
_cell.angle_alpha   90.00
_cell.angle_beta   90.00
_cell.angle_gamma   90.00
#
_symmetry.space_group_name_H-M   'P 1'
#
loop_
_entity.id
_entity.type
_entity.pdbx_description
1 polymer ?
#
loop_
_entity_poly.entity_id
_entity_poly.type
_entity_poly.pdbx_seq_one_letter_code
_entity_poly.pdbx_strand_id
1 'polypeptide(L)'
;MTDTSAKKRKNDEEDDQRGHPKNRRVEATHTHRSYTVGWVCALPKEQTAAVAMLDEEHPSLPNPSGDPNAYTLGSIGGHNVVVACLPMGQIGTVSAATVATHMVQTFPSMKFGLMVGIGGGVPYKENDVRLGDVVISSPSGQFPGVVQWDMGKTKEGGKFERTGSLNNPPASLLSALSKIKTRHSMKEPRIQEFLDEMATRWPMLAAQYLKSEEMVDVLFKSSYGHEEKPVDTESGSDDSSDEDDEECQYCDKSKVKSRKPASRGLKVHYGLIASGNQVIKDAKFRDAMNKGLGGQLLCVEMEAAGLMTNFPCLVIRGICDYADSHKNKVWQEHAAAVAAAYAKELLLDHVQPAEVERERSAREQLSAQLTEVENAVTAVGEDVKQVHVKLTTAEDKKLFKDILEWLSPINYGSMQSDHFTMRHEGTGQWFLSSPQYQEWNESTGKTLYCPGIPGAGKTILTSIVINDLVSKAESNTEVGIAYVYCSFQRATEQNIEHMLSSLLKQLAERAPDPSESLRSLFEKHKHWQTRPSVAELSKTLELVCKTFARVYILIDALDECQAVGCRSSLLKTLFKQRTGTGAPVHLFATSRFIPEIEEEFEDPLRCEIKAS
;
A
#
# COMPACT_ATOMS: atom_id res chain seq x y z
N MET A 1 -47.50 -50.71 18.73
CA MET A 1 -48.82 -50.31 19.25
C MET A 1 -48.81 -50.50 20.76
N THR A 2 -49.28 -49.47 21.47
CA THR A 2 -49.78 -49.46 22.87
C THR A 2 -48.83 -49.82 24.02
N ASP A 3 -48.38 -48.74 24.67
CA ASP A 3 -48.23 -48.50 26.11
C ASP A 3 -49.09 -49.38 27.05
N THR A 4 -48.50 -49.81 28.18
CA THR A 4 -49.21 -49.96 29.47
C THR A 4 -48.23 -50.02 30.67
N SER A 5 -47.91 -48.84 31.20
CA SER A 5 -48.11 -48.38 32.59
C SER A 5 -48.08 -49.33 33.83
N ALA A 6 -47.45 -48.78 34.89
CA ALA A 6 -47.72 -48.88 36.36
C ALA A 6 -47.00 -50.00 37.17
N LYS A 7 -46.46 -49.82 38.39
CA LYS A 7 -46.73 -48.85 39.49
C LYS A 7 -45.67 -48.96 40.64
N LYS A 8 -45.31 -47.80 41.22
CA LYS A 8 -45.12 -47.43 42.65
C LYS A 8 -44.06 -48.08 43.57
N ARG A 9 -43.24 -47.20 44.18
CA ARG A 9 -43.15 -46.82 45.62
C ARG A 9 -42.24 -45.56 45.71
N LYS A 10 -42.74 -44.33 45.98
CA LYS A 10 -42.82 -43.60 47.28
C LYS A 10 -41.81 -44.10 48.33
N ASN A 11 -41.12 -43.30 49.13
CA ASN A 11 -40.79 -41.87 49.31
C ASN A 11 -39.84 -41.95 50.53
N ASP A 12 -38.85 -41.08 50.65
CA ASP A 12 -38.52 -40.39 51.92
C ASP A 12 -37.47 -39.31 51.63
N GLU A 13 -37.89 -38.07 51.88
CA GLU A 13 -37.11 -36.84 51.89
C GLU A 13 -36.50 -36.66 53.28
N GLU A 14 -35.26 -36.16 53.35
CA GLU A 14 -34.69 -35.29 54.41
C GLU A 14 -33.20 -35.06 54.01
N ASP A 15 -32.88 -34.02 53.23
CA ASP A 15 -32.58 -32.63 53.61
C ASP A 15 -31.20 -32.49 54.30
N ASP A 16 -30.19 -32.05 53.54
CA ASP A 16 -29.26 -31.04 54.06
C ASP A 16 -28.67 -30.19 52.92
N GLN A 17 -28.92 -28.89 53.06
CA GLN A 17 -28.64 -27.83 52.13
C GLN A 17 -27.20 -27.34 52.31
N ARG A 18 -26.34 -27.47 51.30
CA ARG A 18 -25.24 -26.52 51.05
C ARG A 18 -24.99 -26.32 49.55
N GLY A 19 -25.87 -25.53 48.94
CA GLY A 19 -25.60 -24.93 47.64
C GLY A 19 -24.54 -23.82 47.79
N HIS A 20 -23.32 -24.08 47.34
CA HIS A 20 -22.42 -22.99 46.94
C HIS A 20 -22.75 -22.58 45.50
N PRO A 21 -22.91 -21.28 45.21
CA PRO A 21 -23.16 -20.85 43.85
C PRO A 21 -21.90 -21.11 43.04
N LYS A 22 -21.98 -22.06 42.07
CA LYS A 22 -21.00 -22.16 40.99
C LYS A 22 -21.09 -20.88 40.19
N ASN A 23 -20.25 -19.91 40.55
CA ASN A 23 -20.05 -18.70 39.78
C ASN A 23 -19.40 -19.13 38.46
N ARG A 24 -20.23 -19.38 37.45
CA ARG A 24 -19.80 -19.73 36.10
C ARG A 24 -19.21 -18.46 35.50
N ARG A 25 -17.93 -18.18 35.81
CA ARG A 25 -17.12 -17.21 35.07
C ARG A 25 -17.22 -17.64 33.60
N VAL A 26 -17.81 -16.78 32.78
CA VAL A 26 -17.71 -16.91 31.33
C VAL A 26 -16.20 -16.82 31.04
N GLU A 27 -15.55 -17.94 30.75
CA GLU A 27 -14.16 -17.93 30.30
C GLU A 27 -14.11 -17.05 29.04
N ALA A 28 -13.45 -15.90 29.15
CA ALA A 28 -13.27 -15.03 28.00
C ALA A 28 -12.40 -15.80 27.00
N THR A 29 -12.95 -16.15 25.84
CA THR A 29 -12.19 -16.80 24.78
C THR A 29 -11.13 -15.81 24.26
N HIS A 30 -9.87 -16.02 24.64
CA HIS A 30 -8.75 -15.25 24.13
C HIS A 30 -8.58 -15.50 22.63
N THR A 31 -8.20 -14.46 21.90
CA THR A 31 -7.84 -14.54 20.47
C THR A 31 -6.42 -14.04 20.29
N HIS A 32 -5.85 -14.21 19.10
CA HIS A 32 -4.54 -13.62 18.76
C HIS A 32 -4.45 -12.11 19.01
N ARG A 33 -5.58 -11.39 18.92
CA ARG A 33 -5.66 -9.95 19.19
C ARG A 33 -5.70 -9.60 20.68
N SER A 34 -5.88 -10.57 21.55
CA SER A 34 -5.93 -10.37 23.00
C SER A 34 -4.54 -10.14 23.60
N TYR A 35 -3.46 -10.52 22.91
CA TYR A 35 -2.11 -10.48 23.45
C TYR A 35 -1.36 -9.21 23.04
N THR A 36 -0.74 -8.56 24.02
CA THR A 36 -0.10 -7.25 23.87
C THR A 36 1.39 -7.26 24.21
N VAL A 37 1.89 -8.30 24.91
CA VAL A 37 3.29 -8.41 25.33
C VAL A 37 3.90 -9.68 24.76
N GLY A 38 5.03 -9.56 24.06
CA GLY A 38 5.86 -10.69 23.66
C GLY A 38 6.96 -10.98 24.68
N TRP A 39 7.35 -12.23 24.85
CA TRP A 39 8.46 -12.66 25.69
C TRP A 39 9.27 -13.69 24.90
N VAL A 40 10.48 -13.30 24.49
CA VAL A 40 11.38 -14.13 23.69
C VAL A 40 12.51 -14.67 24.56
N CYS A 41 12.71 -15.98 24.49
CA CYS A 41 13.78 -16.72 25.16
C CYS A 41 14.70 -17.35 24.12
N ALA A 42 15.99 -17.42 24.38
CA ALA A 42 16.97 -18.09 23.53
C ALA A 42 17.03 -19.60 23.80
N LEU A 43 16.88 -20.00 25.06
CA LEU A 43 17.09 -21.37 25.52
C LEU A 43 15.85 -21.96 26.22
N PRO A 44 15.65 -23.30 26.18
CA PRO A 44 14.55 -23.95 26.87
C PRO A 44 14.53 -23.71 28.39
N LYS A 45 15.68 -23.56 29.03
CA LYS A 45 15.79 -23.23 30.47
C LYS A 45 15.28 -21.82 30.79
N GLU A 46 15.47 -20.88 29.86
CA GLU A 46 14.93 -19.52 29.97
C GLU A 46 13.41 -19.53 29.75
N GLN A 47 12.92 -20.30 28.78
CA GLN A 47 11.48 -20.48 28.57
C GLN A 47 10.81 -21.13 29.77
N THR A 48 11.45 -22.13 30.39
CA THR A 48 10.94 -22.80 31.59
C THR A 48 10.75 -21.80 32.73
N ALA A 49 11.76 -20.96 32.99
CA ALA A 49 11.67 -19.88 33.97
C ALA A 49 10.56 -18.86 33.61
N ALA A 50 10.44 -18.47 32.35
CA ALA A 50 9.42 -17.54 31.88
C ALA A 50 7.99 -18.07 32.10
N VAL A 51 7.73 -19.32 31.70
CA VAL A 51 6.42 -19.97 31.85
C VAL A 51 6.08 -20.14 33.34
N ALA A 52 7.07 -20.48 34.17
CA ALA A 52 6.87 -20.61 35.62
C ALA A 52 6.48 -19.30 36.30
N MET A 53 6.76 -18.15 35.68
CA MET A 53 6.41 -16.81 36.17
C MET A 53 5.00 -16.33 35.76
N LEU A 54 4.32 -17.01 34.84
CA LEU A 54 2.95 -16.67 34.46
C LEU A 54 2.01 -16.79 35.65
N ASP A 55 1.09 -15.83 35.81
CA ASP A 55 0.01 -15.92 36.80
C ASP A 55 -0.95 -17.04 36.39
N GLU A 56 -1.42 -16.98 35.14
CA GLU A 56 -2.30 -17.96 34.50
C GLU A 56 -1.75 -18.36 33.12
N GLU A 57 -1.81 -19.65 32.81
CA GLU A 57 -1.53 -20.17 31.46
C GLU A 57 -2.86 -20.27 30.70
N HIS A 58 -2.89 -19.74 29.48
CA HIS A 58 -4.08 -19.75 28.62
C HIS A 58 -4.02 -20.92 27.63
N PRO A 59 -5.17 -21.41 27.12
CA PRO A 59 -5.20 -22.41 26.06
C PRO A 59 -4.44 -21.96 24.81
N SER A 60 -3.72 -22.90 24.17
CA SER A 60 -3.02 -22.64 22.92
C SER A 60 -3.97 -22.21 21.79
N LEU A 61 -3.48 -21.34 20.92
CA LEU A 61 -4.17 -20.93 19.70
C LEU A 61 -3.51 -21.58 18.47
N PRO A 62 -4.28 -21.92 17.43
CA PRO A 62 -3.69 -22.46 16.21
C PRO A 62 -2.91 -21.39 15.45
N ASN A 63 -1.66 -21.69 15.13
CA ASN A 63 -0.82 -20.80 14.34
C ASN A 63 -1.29 -20.71 12.87
N PRO A 64 -1.12 -19.55 12.22
CA PRO A 64 -1.23 -19.43 10.77
C PRO A 64 -0.26 -20.37 10.03
N SER A 65 -0.59 -20.78 8.81
CA SER A 65 0.16 -21.76 8.01
C SER A 65 1.60 -21.39 7.65
N GLY A 66 2.04 -20.16 7.96
CA GLY A 66 3.39 -19.66 7.71
C GLY A 66 4.19 -19.34 8.98
N ASP A 67 3.66 -19.65 10.16
CA ASP A 67 4.32 -19.40 11.44
C ASP A 67 4.76 -20.73 12.10
N PRO A 68 6.06 -21.06 12.05
CA PRO A 68 6.60 -22.29 12.63
C PRO A 68 6.86 -22.20 14.15
N ASN A 69 6.67 -21.04 14.79
CA ASN A 69 7.01 -20.87 16.20
C ASN A 69 6.11 -21.70 17.12
N ALA A 70 6.64 -22.13 18.27
CA ALA A 70 5.84 -22.68 19.35
C ALA A 70 5.59 -21.61 20.41
N TYR A 71 4.31 -21.33 20.70
CA TYR A 71 3.92 -20.32 21.68
C TYR A 71 3.31 -20.94 22.93
N THR A 72 3.73 -20.43 24.09
CA THR A 72 2.99 -20.56 25.36
C THR A 72 2.28 -19.25 25.63
N LEU A 73 1.01 -19.31 25.99
CA LEU A 73 0.15 -18.15 26.18
C LEU A 73 -0.21 -18.03 27.65
N GLY A 74 -0.28 -16.82 28.17
CA GLY A 74 -0.69 -16.60 29.56
C GLY A 74 -0.88 -15.15 29.92
N SER A 75 -0.90 -14.87 31.22
CA SER A 75 -0.98 -13.52 31.74
C SER A 75 -0.05 -13.24 32.91
N ILE A 76 0.37 -11.99 33.04
CA ILE A 76 1.10 -11.45 34.19
C ILE A 76 0.53 -10.07 34.51
N GLY A 77 0.01 -9.87 35.72
CA GLY A 77 -0.40 -8.54 36.20
C GLY A 77 -1.43 -7.82 35.34
N GLY A 78 -2.33 -8.57 34.70
CA GLY A 78 -3.34 -8.03 33.78
C GLY A 78 -2.87 -7.82 32.34
N HIS A 79 -1.62 -8.17 32.01
CA HIS A 79 -1.13 -8.22 30.63
C HIS A 79 -1.26 -9.63 30.07
N ASN A 80 -1.73 -9.76 28.83
CA ASN A 80 -1.71 -11.03 28.11
C ASN A 80 -0.36 -11.18 27.38
N VAL A 81 0.38 -12.22 27.75
CA VAL A 81 1.77 -12.47 27.36
C VAL A 81 1.86 -13.66 26.40
N VAL A 82 2.68 -13.52 25.35
CA VAL A 82 3.07 -14.60 24.44
C VAL A 82 4.53 -14.94 24.70
N VAL A 83 4.81 -16.16 25.15
CA VAL A 83 6.17 -16.66 25.33
C VAL A 83 6.56 -17.50 24.11
N ALA A 84 7.72 -17.20 23.51
CA ALA A 84 8.35 -18.06 22.50
C ALA A 84 9.81 -18.33 22.85
N CYS A 85 10.26 -19.54 22.55
CA CYS A 85 11.67 -19.90 22.56
C CYS A 85 12.18 -20.00 21.13
N LEU A 86 13.46 -19.70 20.93
CA LEU A 86 14.12 -20.00 19.66
C LEU A 86 14.09 -21.51 19.39
N PRO A 87 14.04 -21.93 18.11
CA PRO A 87 14.09 -23.35 17.77
C PRO A 87 15.33 -24.04 18.35
N MET A 88 15.17 -25.31 18.74
CA MET A 88 16.25 -26.08 19.35
C MET A 88 17.49 -26.11 18.44
N GLY A 89 18.66 -25.77 19.01
CA GLY A 89 19.93 -25.69 18.29
C GLY A 89 20.12 -24.41 17.45
N GLN A 90 19.16 -23.48 17.45
CA GLN A 90 19.26 -22.21 16.72
C GLN A 90 19.33 -21.03 17.71
N ILE A 91 20.51 -20.45 17.86
CA ILE A 91 20.76 -19.25 18.67
C ILE A 91 21.18 -18.06 17.80
N GLY A 92 21.31 -16.89 18.42
CA GLY A 92 21.83 -15.71 17.77
C GLY A 92 20.78 -14.78 17.15
N THR A 93 21.27 -13.67 16.63
CA THR A 93 20.46 -12.52 16.19
C THR A 93 19.43 -12.85 15.10
N VAL A 94 19.77 -13.72 14.14
CA VAL A 94 18.89 -14.07 13.00
C VAL A 94 17.70 -14.92 13.46
N SER A 95 17.95 -15.91 14.31
CA SER A 95 16.90 -16.77 14.88
C SER A 95 15.92 -15.92 15.69
N ALA A 96 16.45 -15.05 16.56
CA ALA A 96 15.64 -14.12 17.34
C ALA A 96 14.76 -13.19 16.48
N ALA A 97 15.35 -12.55 15.46
CA ALA A 97 14.60 -11.70 14.55
C ALA A 97 13.47 -12.45 13.82
N THR A 98 13.72 -13.70 13.42
CA THR A 98 12.74 -14.54 12.72
C THR A 98 11.57 -14.89 13.63
N VAL A 99 11.86 -15.36 14.86
CA VAL A 99 10.82 -15.68 15.85
C VAL A 99 9.97 -14.45 16.16
N ALA A 100 10.59 -13.29 16.43
CA ALA A 100 9.85 -12.07 16.73
C ALA A 100 9.01 -11.56 15.54
N THR A 101 9.51 -11.69 14.32
CA THR A 101 8.77 -11.28 13.10
C THR A 101 7.48 -12.09 12.96
N HIS A 102 7.57 -13.42 13.08
CA HIS A 102 6.39 -14.28 13.05
C HIS A 102 5.45 -14.01 14.24
N MET A 103 5.99 -13.80 15.44
CA MET A 103 5.21 -13.44 16.61
C MET A 103 4.38 -12.17 16.41
N VAL A 104 4.96 -11.11 15.85
CA VAL A 104 4.23 -9.86 15.56
C VAL A 104 3.19 -10.04 14.46
N GLN A 105 3.44 -10.91 13.49
CA GLN A 105 2.46 -11.22 12.44
C GLN A 105 1.25 -11.98 12.99
N THR A 106 1.51 -12.98 13.84
CA THR A 106 0.48 -13.84 14.45
C THR A 106 -0.31 -13.11 15.53
N PHE A 107 0.33 -12.23 16.32
CA PHE A 107 -0.30 -11.44 17.39
C PHE A 107 -0.33 -9.95 17.04
N PRO A 108 -1.28 -9.49 16.22
CA PRO A 108 -1.25 -8.15 15.64
C PRO A 108 -1.46 -7.00 16.65
N SER A 109 -1.93 -7.29 17.85
CA SER A 109 -2.11 -6.31 18.93
C SER A 109 -0.87 -6.15 19.82
N MET A 110 0.19 -6.94 19.56
CA MET A 110 1.44 -6.87 20.31
C MET A 110 2.04 -5.47 20.26
N LYS A 111 2.39 -4.91 21.41
CA LYS A 111 2.90 -3.54 21.57
C LYS A 111 4.41 -3.53 21.69
N PHE A 112 4.93 -4.36 22.58
CA PHE A 112 6.36 -4.53 22.80
C PHE A 112 6.67 -5.98 23.18
N GLY A 113 7.95 -6.33 23.17
CA GLY A 113 8.44 -7.57 23.74
C GLY A 113 9.47 -7.39 24.84
N LEU A 114 9.76 -8.49 25.52
CA LEU A 114 10.88 -8.65 26.43
C LEU A 114 11.80 -9.73 25.87
N MET A 115 13.09 -9.45 25.78
CA MET A 115 14.12 -10.47 25.54
C MET A 115 14.71 -10.84 26.89
N VAL A 116 14.29 -11.99 27.43
CA VAL A 116 14.66 -12.40 28.78
C VAL A 116 15.46 -13.68 28.70
N GLY A 117 16.61 -13.70 29.37
CA GLY A 117 17.46 -14.87 29.38
C GLY A 117 18.71 -14.68 30.21
N ILE A 118 19.73 -15.46 29.91
CA ILE A 118 21.04 -15.40 30.58
C ILE A 118 22.04 -14.60 29.76
N GLY A 119 23.10 -14.12 30.40
CA GLY A 119 24.22 -13.45 29.75
C GLY A 119 25.48 -13.47 30.61
N GLY A 120 26.60 -13.11 29.99
CA GLY A 120 27.90 -13.00 30.65
C GLY A 120 28.10 -11.62 31.25
N GLY A 121 28.40 -11.56 32.54
CA GLY A 121 28.63 -10.31 33.26
C GLY A 121 29.99 -9.68 32.94
N VAL A 122 30.07 -8.36 33.01
CA VAL A 122 31.31 -7.59 32.79
C VAL A 122 31.66 -6.80 34.04
N PRO A 123 32.46 -7.36 34.96
CA PRO A 123 32.86 -6.66 36.18
C PRO A 123 33.88 -5.56 35.88
N TYR A 124 33.55 -4.29 36.15
CA TYR A 124 34.46 -3.17 35.88
C TYR A 124 34.33 -2.00 36.85
N LYS A 125 35.45 -1.64 37.51
CA LYS A 125 35.55 -0.52 38.46
C LYS A 125 34.42 -0.52 39.49
N GLU A 126 33.51 0.46 39.43
CA GLU A 126 32.38 0.64 40.35
C GLU A 126 31.14 -0.18 39.95
N ASN A 127 31.11 -0.68 38.71
CA ASN A 127 30.09 -1.58 38.19
C ASN A 127 30.53 -3.04 38.41
N ASP A 128 30.43 -3.47 39.66
CA ASP A 128 30.80 -4.83 40.10
C ASP A 128 29.64 -5.81 39.84
N VAL A 129 29.46 -6.23 38.59
CA VAL A 129 28.47 -7.24 38.19
C VAL A 129 28.88 -8.62 38.73
N ARG A 130 27.94 -9.38 39.31
CA ARG A 130 28.17 -10.70 39.94
C ARG A 130 27.31 -11.79 39.35
N LEU A 131 27.72 -13.05 39.53
CA LEU A 131 26.88 -14.20 39.23
C LEU A 131 25.60 -14.15 40.08
N GLY A 132 24.46 -14.39 39.43
CA GLY A 132 23.13 -14.24 40.02
C GLY A 132 22.58 -12.82 40.04
N ASP A 133 23.34 -11.80 39.64
CA ASP A 133 22.77 -10.46 39.40
C ASP A 133 21.90 -10.46 38.13
N VAL A 134 21.13 -9.38 37.96
CA VAL A 134 20.37 -9.13 36.72
C VAL A 134 20.77 -7.79 36.11
N VAL A 135 20.94 -7.77 34.79
CA VAL A 135 21.28 -6.58 34.00
C VAL A 135 20.13 -6.26 33.06
N ILE A 136 19.69 -5.00 33.11
CA ILE A 136 18.58 -4.47 32.31
C ILE A 136 19.14 -3.47 31.30
N SER A 137 18.82 -3.65 30.03
CA SER A 137 19.24 -2.70 28.99
C SER A 137 18.62 -1.34 29.25
N SER A 138 19.44 -0.30 29.41
CA SER A 138 18.98 1.07 29.62
C SER A 138 19.81 2.05 28.79
N PRO A 139 19.18 2.99 28.06
CA PRO A 139 19.90 4.05 27.38
C PRO A 139 20.80 4.84 28.34
N SER A 140 22.02 5.13 27.90
CA SER A 140 23.00 5.94 28.65
C SER A 140 23.99 6.61 27.69
N GLY A 141 24.10 7.94 27.78
CA GLY A 141 24.97 8.72 26.91
C GLY A 141 24.63 8.51 25.44
N GLN A 142 25.59 8.00 24.67
CA GLN A 142 25.45 7.71 23.23
C GLN A 142 24.87 6.33 22.91
N PHE A 143 24.58 5.51 23.92
CA PHE A 143 24.16 4.12 23.72
C PHE A 143 22.66 3.94 24.02
N PRO A 144 21.92 3.20 23.18
CA PRO A 144 20.48 3.00 23.33
C PRO A 144 20.11 1.91 24.36
N GLY A 145 21.10 1.38 25.09
CA GLY A 145 20.97 0.28 26.05
C GLY A 145 21.52 -1.04 25.53
N VAL A 146 21.52 -1.24 24.21
CA VAL A 146 22.20 -2.38 23.55
C VAL A 146 23.04 -1.91 22.38
N VAL A 147 24.19 -2.55 22.19
CA VAL A 147 25.04 -2.34 21.01
C VAL A 147 25.34 -3.66 20.35
N GLN A 148 25.25 -3.69 19.02
CA GLN A 148 25.80 -4.81 18.27
C GLN A 148 27.33 -4.64 18.17
N TRP A 149 28.08 -5.48 18.88
CA TRP A 149 29.52 -5.29 19.01
C TRP A 149 30.32 -5.82 17.81
N ASP A 150 29.76 -6.77 17.07
CA ASP A 150 30.39 -7.43 15.91
C ASP A 150 29.99 -6.83 14.55
N MET A 151 29.16 -5.78 14.54
CA MET A 151 28.74 -5.07 13.33
C MET A 151 29.63 -3.85 13.06
N GLY A 152 30.34 -3.84 11.93
CA GLY A 152 31.32 -2.81 11.65
C GLY A 152 32.14 -3.04 10.39
N LYS A 153 33.10 -2.15 10.19
CA LYS A 153 34.06 -2.19 9.08
C LYS A 153 35.44 -2.57 9.60
N THR A 154 36.08 -3.52 8.94
CA THR A 154 37.51 -3.79 9.16
C THR A 154 38.34 -2.81 8.34
N LYS A 155 39.15 -1.98 9.01
CA LYS A 155 40.11 -1.04 8.41
C LYS A 155 41.48 -1.69 8.25
N GLU A 156 42.36 -1.02 7.48
CA GLU A 156 43.77 -1.41 7.33
C GLU A 156 44.44 -1.69 8.68
N GLY A 157 45.27 -2.74 8.72
CA GLY A 157 45.92 -3.19 9.95
C GLY A 157 44.99 -3.92 10.94
N GLY A 158 43.82 -4.39 10.49
CA GLY A 158 42.91 -5.21 11.31
C GLY A 158 42.11 -4.43 12.36
N LYS A 159 42.06 -3.09 12.26
CA LYS A 159 41.29 -2.26 13.19
C LYS A 159 39.80 -2.34 12.86
N PHE A 160 39.00 -2.80 13.80
CA PHE A 160 37.54 -2.84 13.66
C PHE A 160 36.90 -1.50 14.07
N GLU A 161 36.08 -0.93 13.18
CA GLU A 161 35.24 0.23 13.46
C GLU A 161 33.77 -0.21 13.53
N ARG A 162 33.19 -0.16 14.72
CA ARG A 162 31.76 -0.47 14.92
C ARG A 162 30.90 0.54 14.16
N THR A 163 29.89 0.05 13.43
CA THR A 163 28.92 0.87 12.70
C THR A 163 27.49 0.51 13.09
N GLY A 164 26.56 1.40 12.80
CA GLY A 164 25.14 1.19 13.07
C GLY A 164 24.71 1.58 14.49
N SER A 165 23.40 1.67 14.66
CA SER A 165 22.71 2.02 15.89
C SER A 165 21.43 1.21 16.00
N LEU A 166 21.15 0.72 17.20
CA LEU A 166 19.89 0.04 17.54
C LEU A 166 18.90 1.06 18.14
N ASN A 167 17.61 0.73 18.17
CA ASN A 167 16.61 1.61 18.78
C ASN A 167 16.65 1.54 20.30
N ASN A 168 16.07 2.55 20.95
CA ASN A 168 15.82 2.53 22.39
C ASN A 168 14.63 1.59 22.71
N PRO A 169 14.55 1.04 23.94
CA PRO A 169 13.34 0.42 24.44
C PRO A 169 12.12 1.38 24.40
N PRO A 170 10.88 0.84 24.30
CA PRO A 170 9.64 1.62 24.37
C PRO A 170 9.57 2.60 25.54
N ALA A 171 8.92 3.75 25.33
CA ALA A 171 8.82 4.81 26.34
C ALA A 171 8.07 4.37 27.61
N SER A 172 7.03 3.55 27.45
CA SER A 172 6.34 2.88 28.56
C SER A 172 7.29 2.06 29.44
N LEU A 173 8.16 1.25 28.83
CA LEU A 173 9.15 0.46 29.55
C LEU A 173 10.20 1.34 30.22
N LEU A 174 10.73 2.37 29.53
CA LEU A 174 11.72 3.29 30.12
C LEU A 174 11.17 4.07 31.33
N SER A 175 9.89 4.45 31.28
CA SER A 175 9.19 5.09 32.39
C SER A 175 9.03 4.12 33.56
N ALA A 176 8.65 2.86 33.27
CA ALA A 176 8.57 1.80 34.27
C ALA A 176 9.94 1.51 34.90
N LEU A 177 11.03 1.49 34.12
CA LEU A 177 12.40 1.32 34.62
C LEU A 177 12.81 2.43 35.60
N SER A 178 12.42 3.67 35.32
CA SER A 178 12.68 4.79 36.24
C SER A 178 11.94 4.57 37.57
N LYS A 179 10.67 4.14 37.51
CA LYS A 179 9.84 3.88 38.70
C LYS A 179 10.38 2.71 39.54
N ILE A 180 10.72 1.59 38.92
CA ILE A 180 11.25 0.41 39.62
C ILE A 180 12.63 0.68 40.20
N LYS A 181 13.52 1.39 39.48
CA LYS A 181 14.84 1.79 40.01
C LYS A 181 14.72 2.69 41.23
N THR A 182 13.79 3.63 41.23
CA THR A 182 13.48 4.45 42.41
C THR A 182 12.97 3.59 43.57
N ARG A 183 12.05 2.64 43.30
CA ARG A 183 11.55 1.71 44.31
C ARG A 183 12.67 0.85 44.91
N HIS A 184 13.54 0.26 44.09
CA HIS A 184 14.68 -0.57 44.51
C HIS A 184 15.73 0.21 45.33
N SER A 185 15.74 1.54 45.22
CA SER A 185 16.57 2.39 46.09
C SER A 185 16.00 2.51 47.51
N MET A 186 14.68 2.31 47.67
CA MET A 186 13.96 2.45 48.94
C MET A 186 13.59 1.11 49.59
N LYS A 187 13.35 0.07 48.79
CA LYS A 187 12.90 -1.27 49.21
C LYS A 187 13.65 -2.34 48.44
N GLU A 188 13.72 -3.54 48.99
CA GLU A 188 14.31 -4.69 48.30
C GLU A 188 13.47 -5.08 47.06
N PRO A 189 14.11 -5.57 45.98
CA PRO A 189 13.41 -6.14 44.82
C PRO A 189 12.55 -7.34 45.23
N ARG A 190 11.43 -7.55 44.52
CA ARG A 190 10.52 -8.68 44.77
C ARG A 190 10.96 -9.98 44.08
N ILE A 191 12.15 -9.98 43.48
CA ILE A 191 12.71 -11.15 42.79
C ILE A 191 12.67 -12.40 43.68
N GLN A 192 13.14 -12.31 44.93
CA GLN A 192 13.17 -13.48 45.83
C GLN A 192 11.76 -14.00 46.15
N GLU A 193 10.80 -13.09 46.35
CA GLU A 193 9.39 -13.44 46.58
C GLU A 193 8.85 -14.30 45.42
N PHE A 194 9.09 -13.90 44.17
CA PHE A 194 8.64 -14.66 43.00
C PHE A 194 9.40 -15.98 42.82
N LEU A 195 10.67 -16.06 43.22
CA LEU A 195 11.40 -17.32 43.24
C LEU A 195 10.82 -18.31 44.27
N ASP A 196 10.44 -17.83 45.45
CA ASP A 196 9.82 -18.64 46.50
C ASP A 196 8.41 -19.11 46.09
N GLU A 197 7.64 -18.24 45.42
CA GLU A 197 6.35 -18.60 44.80
C GLU A 197 6.51 -19.68 43.73
N MET A 198 7.50 -19.51 42.83
CA MET A 198 7.83 -20.49 41.79
C MET A 198 8.16 -21.84 42.42
N ALA A 199 8.97 -21.87 43.48
CA ALA A 199 9.34 -23.09 44.18
C ALA A 199 8.15 -23.80 44.81
N THR A 200 7.21 -23.02 45.34
CA THR A 200 5.98 -23.54 45.94
C THR A 200 5.06 -24.13 44.87
N ARG A 201 4.90 -23.45 43.73
CA ARG A 201 4.03 -23.87 42.62
C ARG A 201 4.63 -25.03 41.82
N TRP A 202 5.95 -25.05 41.66
CA TRP A 202 6.69 -26.01 40.86
C TRP A 202 7.86 -26.62 41.66
N PRO A 203 7.60 -27.52 42.62
CA PRO A 203 8.63 -28.08 43.49
C PRO A 203 9.79 -28.77 42.74
N MET A 204 9.52 -29.35 41.57
CA MET A 204 10.55 -29.98 40.72
C MET A 204 11.55 -28.97 40.15
N LEU A 205 11.13 -27.72 39.91
CA LEU A 205 12.03 -26.66 39.43
C LEU A 205 12.90 -26.10 40.55
N ALA A 206 12.44 -26.16 41.80
CA ALA A 206 13.13 -25.56 42.93
C ALA A 206 14.57 -26.08 43.08
N ALA A 207 14.80 -27.38 42.86
CA ALA A 207 16.11 -27.99 42.97
C ALA A 207 17.14 -27.48 41.94
N GLN A 208 16.68 -27.00 40.79
CA GLN A 208 17.56 -26.57 39.68
C GLN A 208 17.65 -25.05 39.56
N TYR A 209 16.55 -24.33 39.84
CA TYR A 209 16.44 -22.90 39.57
C TYR A 209 16.64 -22.01 40.81
N LEU A 210 16.60 -22.58 42.03
CA LEU A 210 16.93 -21.82 43.23
C LEU A 210 18.43 -21.87 43.52
N LYS A 211 18.87 -20.84 44.24
CA LYS A 211 20.24 -20.75 44.69
C LYS A 211 20.56 -21.88 45.67
N SER A 212 21.61 -22.65 45.39
CA SER A 212 22.15 -23.67 46.31
C SER A 212 23.44 -23.19 46.99
N GLU A 213 23.90 -23.91 48.02
CA GLU A 213 25.18 -23.60 48.70
C GLU A 213 26.41 -23.80 47.79
N GLU A 214 26.26 -24.61 46.73
CA GLU A 214 27.30 -24.89 45.74
C GLU A 214 27.48 -23.70 44.77
N MET A 215 26.50 -22.80 44.67
CA MET A 215 26.53 -21.62 43.81
C MET A 215 27.39 -20.50 44.43
N VAL A 216 28.70 -20.59 44.20
CA VAL A 216 29.68 -19.60 44.65
C VAL A 216 30.08 -18.65 43.51
N ASP A 217 30.06 -17.35 43.81
CA ASP A 217 30.56 -16.30 42.91
C ASP A 217 32.10 -16.32 42.87
N VAL A 218 32.68 -16.83 41.78
CA VAL A 218 34.14 -16.90 41.58
C VAL A 218 34.53 -16.12 40.33
N LEU A 219 35.35 -15.09 40.50
CA LEU A 219 35.90 -14.28 39.41
C LEU A 219 37.43 -14.43 39.37
N PHE A 220 37.96 -14.98 38.28
CA PHE A 220 39.41 -15.08 38.07
C PHE A 220 40.01 -13.77 37.54
N LYS A 221 41.33 -13.60 37.67
CA LYS A 221 42.07 -12.51 37.02
C LYS A 221 41.95 -12.66 35.51
N SER A 222 41.72 -11.56 34.78
CA SER A 222 41.55 -11.60 33.31
C SER A 222 42.79 -12.05 32.54
N SER A 223 43.96 -12.11 33.17
CA SER A 223 45.18 -12.68 32.59
C SER A 223 45.31 -14.20 32.73
N TYR A 224 44.45 -14.82 33.54
CA TYR A 224 44.45 -16.26 33.80
C TYR A 224 43.41 -16.92 32.90
N GLY A 225 43.82 -17.97 32.19
CA GLY A 225 42.92 -18.80 31.38
C GLY A 225 42.56 -20.06 32.13
N HIS A 226 41.40 -20.63 31.79
CA HIS A 226 40.94 -21.91 32.34
C HIS A 226 41.98 -23.02 32.11
N GLU A 227 42.15 -23.88 33.12
CA GLU A 227 42.99 -25.07 33.05
C GLU A 227 42.11 -26.31 32.80
N GLU A 228 42.31 -26.94 31.66
CA GLU A 228 41.63 -28.18 31.31
C GLU A 228 42.11 -29.35 32.17
N LYS A 229 41.24 -30.36 32.30
CA LYS A 229 41.59 -31.61 32.99
C LYS A 229 42.84 -32.22 32.34
N PRO A 230 43.84 -32.66 33.12
CA PRO A 230 44.96 -33.41 32.57
C PRO A 230 44.43 -34.66 31.84
N VAL A 231 44.73 -34.78 30.55
CA VAL A 231 44.37 -35.97 29.77
C VAL A 231 45.30 -37.10 30.19
N ASP A 232 44.79 -38.08 30.92
CA ASP A 232 45.51 -39.34 31.17
C ASP A 232 45.63 -40.09 29.84
N THR A 233 46.84 -40.16 29.29
CA THR A 233 47.17 -40.75 27.98
C THR A 233 47.09 -42.29 27.96
N GLU A 234 46.03 -42.92 28.47
CA GLU A 234 45.84 -44.38 28.38
C GLU A 234 44.39 -44.87 28.16
N SER A 235 43.48 -44.04 27.63
CA SER A 235 42.28 -44.60 27.00
C SER A 235 41.82 -43.73 25.83
N GLY A 236 42.15 -44.18 24.63
CA GLY A 236 41.51 -43.68 23.42
C GLY A 236 40.13 -44.31 23.28
N SER A 237 39.08 -43.48 23.32
CA SER A 237 37.85 -43.70 22.56
C SER A 237 36.91 -42.50 22.69
N ASP A 238 36.46 -42.07 21.51
CA ASP A 238 35.24 -41.33 21.19
C ASP A 238 35.16 -39.83 21.50
N ASP A 239 35.71 -39.11 20.51
CA ASP A 239 35.16 -37.91 19.86
C ASP A 239 33.61 -37.95 19.84
N SER A 240 33.02 -37.52 20.96
CA SER A 240 31.63 -37.10 21.04
C SER A 240 31.63 -35.68 21.59
N SER A 241 31.10 -34.80 20.74
CA SER A 241 31.06 -33.35 20.79
C SER A 241 30.32 -32.74 21.99
N ASP A 242 30.83 -32.95 23.20
CA ASP A 242 30.46 -32.16 24.38
C ASP A 242 31.75 -31.72 25.11
N GLU A 243 32.57 -30.89 24.44
CA GLU A 243 33.79 -30.23 24.97
C GLU A 243 33.50 -29.21 26.10
N ASP A 244 32.44 -29.40 26.87
CA ASP A 244 31.70 -28.26 27.41
C ASP A 244 31.48 -28.38 28.94
N ASP A 245 32.16 -29.32 29.60
CA ASP A 245 32.21 -29.43 31.07
C ASP A 245 33.52 -28.82 31.61
N GLU A 246 33.73 -27.54 31.31
CA GLU A 246 34.82 -26.71 31.87
C GLU A 246 34.52 -26.33 33.34
N GLU A 247 34.35 -27.33 34.21
CA GLU A 247 34.28 -27.08 35.65
C GLU A 247 35.66 -26.61 36.15
N CYS A 248 35.72 -25.41 36.73
CA CYS A 248 36.94 -24.75 37.23
C CYS A 248 37.58 -25.45 38.46
N GLN A 249 37.37 -26.75 38.64
CA GLN A 249 37.90 -27.55 39.74
C GLN A 249 39.43 -27.66 39.72
N TYR A 250 40.04 -27.62 38.53
CA TYR A 250 41.49 -27.68 38.34
C TYR A 250 42.17 -26.31 38.34
N CYS A 251 41.39 -25.23 38.29
CA CYS A 251 41.92 -23.87 38.25
C CYS A 251 42.58 -23.45 39.58
N ASP A 252 43.72 -22.76 39.49
CA ASP A 252 44.45 -22.23 40.63
C ASP A 252 43.64 -21.13 41.36
N LYS A 253 43.10 -21.49 42.52
CA LYS A 253 42.30 -20.60 43.36
C LYS A 253 43.07 -19.35 43.83
N SER A 254 44.42 -19.34 43.79
CA SER A 254 45.22 -18.14 44.07
C SER A 254 45.07 -17.04 43.00
N LYS A 255 44.56 -17.40 41.81
CA LYS A 255 44.26 -16.49 40.71
C LYS A 255 42.88 -15.86 40.81
N VAL A 256 42.06 -16.26 41.79
CA VAL A 256 40.77 -15.62 42.08
C VAL A 256 41.00 -14.18 42.54
N LYS A 257 40.20 -13.26 42.00
CA LYS A 257 40.25 -11.85 42.34
C LYS A 257 39.56 -11.64 43.69
N SER A 258 40.28 -11.08 44.66
CA SER A 258 39.67 -10.64 45.91
C SER A 258 38.68 -9.50 45.64
N ARG A 259 37.43 -9.69 46.07
CA ARG A 259 36.35 -8.70 45.97
C ARG A 259 35.83 -8.42 47.37
N LYS A 260 35.33 -7.19 47.59
CA LYS A 260 34.59 -6.89 48.83
C LYS A 260 33.38 -7.83 48.93
N PRO A 261 32.99 -8.30 50.13
CA PRO A 261 31.72 -9.00 50.30
C PRO A 261 30.59 -8.16 49.70
N ALA A 262 29.63 -8.81 49.05
CA ALA A 262 28.45 -8.11 48.55
C ALA A 262 27.74 -7.46 49.75
N SER A 263 27.50 -6.15 49.69
CA SER A 263 26.90 -5.39 50.80
C SER A 263 25.41 -5.67 50.98
N ARG A 264 24.77 -6.24 49.94
CA ARG A 264 23.38 -6.69 49.88
C ARG A 264 23.34 -7.97 49.03
N GLY A 265 22.21 -8.67 49.04
CA GLY A 265 21.96 -9.82 48.15
C GLY A 265 21.99 -9.43 46.67
N LEU A 266 21.28 -10.20 45.84
CA LEU A 266 21.15 -10.00 44.40
C LEU A 266 20.95 -8.51 44.01
N LYS A 267 21.68 -8.05 42.99
CA LYS A 267 21.63 -6.66 42.53
C LYS A 267 21.05 -6.54 41.11
N VAL A 268 20.25 -5.50 40.92
CA VAL A 268 19.75 -5.08 39.61
C VAL A 268 20.65 -3.97 39.06
N HIS A 269 21.23 -4.18 37.88
CA HIS A 269 22.05 -3.19 37.16
C HIS A 269 21.30 -2.69 35.93
N TYR A 270 21.45 -1.40 35.63
CA TYR A 270 20.80 -0.75 34.48
C TYR A 270 21.88 -0.13 33.60
N GLY A 271 22.00 -0.56 32.35
CA GLY A 271 23.00 0.00 31.45
C GLY A 271 23.21 -0.78 30.17
N LEU A 272 24.46 -0.81 29.71
CA LEU A 272 24.81 -1.27 28.37
C LEU A 272 24.99 -2.79 28.30
N ILE A 273 24.31 -3.40 27.34
CA ILE A 273 24.48 -4.80 26.95
C ILE A 273 25.11 -4.87 25.55
N ALA A 274 26.11 -5.71 25.35
CA ALA A 274 26.69 -5.98 24.04
C ALA A 274 26.09 -7.27 23.46
N SER A 275 25.59 -7.18 22.23
CA SER A 275 24.97 -8.27 21.49
C SER A 275 25.80 -8.64 20.26
N GLY A 276 25.96 -9.93 19.95
CA GLY A 276 26.64 -10.36 18.72
C GLY A 276 26.58 -11.88 18.53
N ASN A 277 26.99 -12.39 17.38
CA ASN A 277 26.84 -13.80 17.03
C ASN A 277 28.01 -14.69 17.48
N GLN A 278 28.89 -14.20 18.36
CA GLN A 278 30.03 -14.96 18.89
C GLN A 278 29.97 -15.04 20.42
N VAL A 279 30.17 -16.25 20.94
CA VAL A 279 30.37 -16.49 22.38
C VAL A 279 31.74 -15.93 22.77
N ILE A 280 31.79 -15.07 23.78
CA ILE A 280 33.06 -14.56 24.30
C ILE A 280 33.58 -15.49 25.39
N LYS A 281 34.68 -16.18 25.11
CA LYS A 281 35.46 -16.99 26.07
C LYS A 281 36.82 -16.36 26.44
N ASP A 282 37.02 -15.07 26.19
CA ASP A 282 38.30 -14.38 26.45
C ASP A 282 38.11 -13.10 27.31
N ALA A 283 38.58 -13.17 28.55
CA ALA A 283 38.54 -12.07 29.49
C ALA A 283 39.29 -10.81 29.01
N LYS A 284 40.40 -10.97 28.28
CA LYS A 284 41.17 -9.83 27.74
C LYS A 284 40.39 -9.16 26.61
N PHE A 285 39.78 -9.96 25.74
CA PHE A 285 38.92 -9.44 24.68
C PHE A 285 37.70 -8.71 25.26
N ARG A 286 37.00 -9.31 26.22
CA ARG A 286 35.91 -8.67 26.99
C ARG A 286 36.34 -7.34 27.60
N ASP A 287 37.47 -7.32 28.31
CA ASP A 287 37.99 -6.11 28.96
C ASP A 287 38.36 -5.02 27.93
N ALA A 288 38.93 -5.41 26.78
CA ALA A 288 39.26 -4.50 25.68
C ALA A 288 37.99 -3.93 25.02
N MET A 289 36.98 -4.77 24.79
CA MET A 289 35.67 -4.36 24.30
C MET A 289 35.02 -3.33 25.22
N ASN A 290 34.99 -3.61 26.52
CA ASN A 290 34.43 -2.67 27.49
C ASN A 290 35.18 -1.32 27.47
N LYS A 291 36.53 -1.33 27.40
CA LYS A 291 37.32 -0.10 27.24
C LYS A 291 36.95 0.67 25.97
N GLY A 292 36.78 -0.03 24.84
CA GLY A 292 36.34 0.55 23.57
C GLY A 292 34.94 1.17 23.64
N LEU A 293 34.08 0.67 24.53
CA LEU A 293 32.74 1.20 24.82
C LEU A 293 32.72 2.19 25.99
N GLY A 294 33.89 2.74 26.37
CA GLY A 294 34.00 3.77 27.41
C GLY A 294 33.88 3.27 28.84
N GLY A 295 34.01 1.95 29.08
CA GLY A 295 33.93 1.36 30.41
C GLY A 295 32.52 1.21 30.97
N GLN A 296 31.51 1.24 30.10
CA GLN A 296 30.08 1.21 30.47
C GLN A 296 29.41 -0.16 30.27
N LEU A 297 30.11 -1.13 29.67
CA LEU A 297 29.54 -2.45 29.37
C LEU A 297 29.31 -3.25 30.66
N LEU A 298 28.12 -3.83 30.79
CA LEU A 298 27.71 -4.61 31.96
C LEU A 298 27.45 -6.09 31.65
N CYS A 299 26.98 -6.39 30.44
CA CYS A 299 26.58 -7.74 30.05
C CYS A 299 26.89 -7.99 28.57
N VAL A 300 27.16 -9.24 28.21
CA VAL A 300 27.29 -9.72 26.83
C VAL A 300 26.31 -10.88 26.60
N GLU A 301 25.62 -10.87 25.46
CA GLU A 301 24.68 -11.91 25.02
C GLU A 301 24.63 -11.98 23.48
N MET A 302 23.74 -12.80 22.90
CA MET A 302 23.84 -13.17 21.48
C MET A 302 22.60 -12.86 20.60
N GLU A 303 21.49 -12.38 21.16
CA GLU A 303 20.22 -12.31 20.42
C GLU A 303 19.71 -10.89 20.22
N ALA A 304 19.86 -10.01 21.22
CA ALA A 304 19.12 -8.77 21.32
C ALA A 304 19.28 -7.82 20.13
N ALA A 305 20.46 -7.78 19.49
CA ALA A 305 20.69 -6.92 18.32
C ALA A 305 19.75 -7.26 17.15
N GLY A 306 19.35 -8.53 17.00
CA GLY A 306 18.40 -8.96 15.98
C GLY A 306 16.98 -8.42 16.22
N LEU A 307 16.62 -8.19 17.48
CA LEU A 307 15.29 -7.71 17.88
C LEU A 307 15.22 -6.19 17.85
N MET A 308 16.16 -5.50 18.50
CA MET A 308 16.07 -4.07 18.81
C MET A 308 16.13 -3.14 17.60
N THR A 309 16.36 -3.67 16.40
CA THR A 309 16.29 -2.86 15.17
C THR A 309 14.84 -2.51 14.81
N ASN A 310 13.89 -3.43 14.97
CA ASN A 310 12.52 -3.25 14.47
C ASN A 310 11.43 -3.81 15.40
N PHE A 311 11.80 -4.66 16.36
CA PHE A 311 10.91 -5.16 17.39
C PHE A 311 11.09 -4.31 18.66
N PRO A 312 10.08 -3.51 19.08
CA PRO A 312 10.20 -2.67 20.26
C PRO A 312 10.32 -3.56 21.49
N CYS A 313 11.50 -3.63 22.10
CA CYS A 313 11.72 -4.52 23.23
C CYS A 313 12.67 -3.98 24.30
N LEU A 314 12.60 -4.60 25.48
CA LEU A 314 13.54 -4.44 26.58
C LEU A 314 14.30 -5.74 26.80
N VAL A 315 15.60 -5.64 27.07
CA VAL A 315 16.47 -6.80 27.30
C VAL A 315 16.79 -6.96 28.78
N ILE A 316 16.60 -8.17 29.30
CA ILE A 316 16.75 -8.52 30.71
C ILE A 316 17.63 -9.77 30.77
N ARG A 317 18.83 -9.65 31.33
CA ARG A 317 19.81 -10.74 31.38
C ARG A 317 20.20 -11.08 32.82
N GLY A 318 19.92 -12.31 33.24
CA GLY A 318 20.48 -12.89 34.45
C GLY A 318 21.93 -13.31 34.20
N ILE A 319 22.81 -13.06 35.16
CA ILE A 319 24.25 -13.28 34.97
C ILE A 319 24.66 -14.68 35.40
N CYS A 320 25.09 -15.49 34.44
CA CYS A 320 25.49 -16.89 34.67
C CYS A 320 27.00 -17.15 34.54
N ASP A 321 27.74 -16.30 33.82
CA ASP A 321 29.19 -16.37 33.70
C ASP A 321 29.79 -14.97 33.56
N TYR A 322 31.09 -14.87 33.28
CA TYR A 322 31.80 -13.61 33.13
C TYR A 322 32.25 -13.31 31.70
N ALA A 323 31.72 -13.97 30.68
CA ALA A 323 32.21 -13.83 29.30
C ALA A 323 33.74 -14.01 29.20
N ASP A 324 34.24 -15.06 29.87
CA ASP A 324 35.63 -15.51 29.80
C ASP A 324 35.70 -17.04 29.70
N SER A 325 36.90 -17.60 29.81
CA SER A 325 37.14 -19.03 29.68
C SER A 325 36.70 -19.84 30.91
N HIS A 326 36.27 -19.21 32.01
CA HIS A 326 35.82 -19.91 33.22
C HIS A 326 34.29 -20.01 33.21
N LYS A 327 33.74 -20.73 32.21
CA LYS A 327 32.29 -20.89 32.09
C LYS A 327 31.70 -21.52 33.34
N ASN A 328 30.49 -21.09 33.70
CA ASN A 328 29.80 -21.61 34.87
C ASN A 328 28.35 -22.01 34.53
N LYS A 329 28.18 -23.29 34.18
CA LYS A 329 26.87 -23.84 33.81
C LYS A 329 25.91 -23.91 35.00
N VAL A 330 26.41 -24.05 36.21
CA VAL A 330 25.61 -24.21 37.45
C VAL A 330 24.74 -22.99 37.73
N TRP A 331 25.11 -21.80 37.25
CA TRP A 331 24.32 -20.58 37.43
C TRP A 331 23.25 -20.35 36.37
N GLN A 332 23.19 -21.12 35.28
CA GLN A 332 22.33 -20.78 34.14
C GLN A 332 20.84 -20.82 34.49
N GLU A 333 20.37 -21.89 35.13
CA GLU A 333 18.99 -22.05 35.56
C GLU A 333 18.61 -20.96 36.57
N HIS A 334 19.46 -20.74 37.58
CA HIS A 334 19.22 -19.71 38.59
C HIS A 334 19.18 -18.30 37.99
N ALA A 335 20.12 -17.97 37.11
CA ALA A 335 20.17 -16.70 36.40
C ALA A 335 18.92 -16.49 35.51
N ALA A 336 18.47 -17.54 34.83
CA ALA A 336 17.24 -17.50 34.04
C ALA A 336 16.01 -17.21 34.93
N ALA A 337 15.88 -17.87 36.08
CA ALA A 337 14.79 -17.60 37.03
C ALA A 337 14.83 -16.18 37.59
N VAL A 338 16.02 -15.68 37.93
CA VAL A 338 16.21 -14.30 38.39
C VAL A 338 15.76 -13.29 37.32
N ALA A 339 16.16 -13.49 36.07
CA ALA A 339 15.77 -12.63 34.96
C ALA A 339 14.25 -12.64 34.73
N ALA A 340 13.64 -13.83 34.76
CA ALA A 340 12.21 -14.00 34.62
C ALA A 340 11.42 -13.40 35.79
N ALA A 341 11.91 -13.54 37.02
CA ALA A 341 11.31 -12.92 38.20
C ALA A 341 11.35 -11.39 38.14
N TYR A 342 12.45 -10.79 37.64
CA TYR A 342 12.50 -9.35 37.40
C TYR A 342 11.50 -8.92 36.31
N ALA A 343 11.39 -9.68 35.22
CA ALA A 343 10.39 -9.41 34.17
C ALA A 343 8.95 -9.49 34.72
N LYS A 344 8.67 -10.44 35.62
CA LYS A 344 7.40 -10.50 36.35
C LYS A 344 7.17 -9.25 37.21
N GLU A 345 8.14 -8.85 38.03
CA GLU A 345 8.05 -7.62 38.85
C GLU A 345 7.74 -6.39 37.99
N LEU A 346 8.44 -6.26 36.85
CA LEU A 346 8.27 -5.16 35.91
C LEU A 346 6.83 -5.10 35.38
N LEU A 347 6.30 -6.21 34.88
CA LEU A 347 4.95 -6.26 34.30
C LEU A 347 3.85 -6.14 35.36
N LEU A 348 4.03 -6.77 36.52
CA LEU A 348 3.02 -6.82 37.58
C LEU A 348 2.86 -5.48 38.31
N ASP A 349 3.97 -4.83 38.67
CA ASP A 349 3.94 -3.68 39.59
C ASP A 349 4.19 -2.33 38.90
N HIS A 350 4.85 -2.36 37.74
CA HIS A 350 5.47 -1.15 37.17
C HIS A 350 4.95 -0.74 35.79
N VAL A 351 4.47 -1.68 34.98
CA VAL A 351 3.85 -1.41 33.67
C VAL A 351 2.34 -1.48 33.79
N GLN A 352 1.63 -0.38 33.54
CA GLN A 352 0.16 -0.36 33.63
C GLN A 352 -0.48 -0.79 32.31
N PRO A 353 -1.49 -1.69 32.29
CA PRO A 353 -2.16 -2.09 31.04
C PRO A 353 -2.67 -0.91 30.20
N ALA A 354 -3.21 0.12 30.86
CA ALA A 354 -3.70 1.34 30.20
C ALA A 354 -2.58 2.20 29.55
N GLU A 355 -1.32 2.06 29.97
CA GLU A 355 -0.17 2.70 29.31
C GLU A 355 0.24 1.90 28.07
N VAL A 356 0.21 0.57 28.16
CA VAL A 356 0.50 -0.35 27.05
C VAL A 356 -0.51 -0.19 25.90
N GLU A 357 -1.79 0.00 26.21
CA GLU A 357 -2.83 0.23 25.19
C GLU A 357 -2.58 1.48 24.33
N ARG A 358 -1.92 2.52 24.89
CA ARG A 358 -1.59 3.77 24.18
C ARG A 358 -0.39 3.63 23.24
N GLU A 359 0.45 2.63 23.45
CA GLU A 359 1.58 2.35 22.55
C GLU A 359 1.04 1.89 21.19
N ARG A 360 1.73 2.25 20.10
CA ARG A 360 1.43 1.68 18.78
C ARG A 360 1.79 0.21 18.77
N SER A 361 1.04 -0.62 18.05
CA SER A 361 1.42 -2.03 17.94
C SER A 361 2.77 -2.17 17.22
N ALA A 362 3.56 -3.18 17.58
CA ALA A 362 4.80 -3.53 16.89
C ALA A 362 4.54 -3.75 15.40
N ARG A 363 3.37 -4.32 15.05
CA ARG A 363 2.94 -4.48 13.65
C ARG A 363 2.73 -3.14 12.95
N GLU A 364 2.04 -2.19 13.59
CA GLU A 364 1.83 -0.84 13.04
C GLU A 364 3.16 -0.10 12.86
N GLN A 365 4.10 -0.27 13.80
CA GLN A 365 5.43 0.34 13.70
C GLN A 365 6.22 -0.25 12.53
N LEU A 366 6.13 -1.56 12.30
CA LEU A 366 6.69 -2.23 11.12
C LEU A 366 5.98 -1.82 9.81
N SER A 367 4.65 -1.70 9.83
CA SER A 367 3.85 -1.41 8.64
C SER A 367 3.82 0.08 8.26
N ALA A 368 4.14 0.99 9.17
CA ALA A 368 4.20 2.43 8.87
C ALA A 368 5.18 2.73 7.71
N GLN A 369 6.24 1.94 7.56
CA GLN A 369 7.16 2.02 6.42
C GLN A 369 6.53 1.51 5.11
N LEU A 370 5.59 0.55 5.18
CA LEU A 370 4.86 0.02 4.03
C LEU A 370 3.76 0.99 3.54
N THR A 371 3.15 1.75 4.45
CA THR A 371 2.09 2.71 4.10
C THR A 371 2.59 3.83 3.17
N GLU A 372 3.85 4.26 3.29
CA GLU A 372 4.44 5.22 2.34
C GLU A 372 4.52 4.67 0.91
N VAL A 373 4.83 3.37 0.78
CA VAL A 373 4.89 2.68 -0.51
C VAL A 373 3.48 2.51 -1.10
N GLU A 374 2.50 2.12 -0.29
CA GLU A 374 1.10 1.98 -0.74
C GLU A 374 0.52 3.31 -1.22
N ASN A 375 0.81 4.40 -0.52
CA ASN A 375 0.38 5.75 -0.93
C ASN A 375 1.02 6.16 -2.26
N ALA A 376 2.32 5.90 -2.45
CA ALA A 376 3.01 6.18 -3.71
C ALA A 376 2.44 5.35 -4.88
N VAL A 377 2.17 4.06 -4.66
CA VAL A 377 1.57 3.17 -5.68
C VAL A 377 0.16 3.65 -6.05
N THR A 378 -0.63 4.09 -5.08
CA THR A 378 -1.98 4.62 -5.32
C THR A 378 -1.92 5.91 -6.16
N ALA A 379 -1.03 6.84 -5.81
CA ALA A 379 -0.83 8.08 -6.57
C ALA A 379 -0.40 7.81 -8.02
N VAL A 380 0.56 6.89 -8.22
CA VAL A 380 0.97 6.45 -9.58
C VAL A 380 -0.20 5.84 -10.35
N GLY A 381 -1.06 5.06 -9.67
CA GLY A 381 -2.27 4.50 -10.29
C GLY A 381 -3.25 5.56 -10.79
N GLU A 382 -3.40 6.68 -10.08
CA GLU A 382 -4.23 7.81 -10.50
C GLU A 382 -3.60 8.58 -11.68
N ASP A 383 -2.28 8.81 -11.65
CA ASP A 383 -1.55 9.45 -12.74
C ASP A 383 -1.64 8.64 -14.04
N VAL A 384 -1.47 7.31 -13.96
CA VAL A 384 -1.61 6.40 -15.12
C VAL A 384 -3.02 6.47 -15.70
N LYS A 385 -4.07 6.52 -14.87
CA LYS A 385 -5.45 6.69 -15.34
C LYS A 385 -5.63 8.03 -16.07
N GLN A 386 -5.11 9.12 -15.53
CA GLN A 386 -5.20 10.43 -16.20
C GLN A 386 -4.46 10.44 -17.54
N VAL A 387 -3.29 9.83 -17.61
CA VAL A 387 -2.50 9.72 -18.85
C VAL A 387 -3.26 8.90 -19.89
N HIS A 388 -3.85 7.77 -19.51
CA HIS A 388 -4.63 6.92 -20.42
C HIS A 388 -5.85 7.63 -21.02
N VAL A 389 -6.60 8.39 -20.20
CA VAL A 389 -7.75 9.18 -20.69
C VAL A 389 -7.32 10.29 -21.65
N LYS A 390 -6.21 10.98 -21.37
CA LYS A 390 -5.68 12.03 -22.27
C LYS A 390 -5.19 11.46 -23.60
N LEU A 391 -4.54 10.29 -23.60
CA LEU A 391 -4.06 9.62 -24.81
C LEU A 391 -5.21 9.17 -25.70
N THR A 392 -6.17 8.44 -25.15
CA THR A 392 -7.36 7.96 -25.90
C THR A 392 -8.15 9.11 -26.53
N THR A 393 -8.40 10.18 -25.76
CA THR A 393 -9.10 11.37 -26.27
C THR A 393 -8.31 12.07 -27.40
N ALA A 394 -6.99 12.13 -27.30
CA ALA A 394 -6.14 12.74 -28.32
C ALA A 394 -6.10 11.89 -29.61
N GLU A 395 -6.05 10.57 -29.48
CA GLU A 395 -6.09 9.62 -30.60
C GLU A 395 -7.44 9.70 -31.34
N ASP A 396 -8.56 9.75 -30.62
CA ASP A 396 -9.89 9.89 -31.21
C ASP A 396 -10.07 11.21 -31.96
N LYS A 397 -9.60 12.33 -31.39
CA LYS A 397 -9.65 13.64 -32.07
C LYS A 397 -8.80 13.65 -33.33
N LYS A 398 -7.62 13.02 -33.30
CA LYS A 398 -6.74 12.92 -34.45
C LYS A 398 -7.37 12.05 -35.55
N LEU A 399 -7.89 10.88 -35.20
CA LEU A 399 -8.58 10.00 -36.13
C LEU A 399 -9.77 10.69 -36.79
N PHE A 400 -10.57 11.43 -36.02
CA PHE A 400 -11.71 12.15 -36.58
C PHE A 400 -11.29 13.22 -37.60
N LYS A 401 -10.22 13.97 -37.30
CA LYS A 401 -9.65 14.95 -38.25
C LYS A 401 -9.16 14.27 -39.53
N ASP A 402 -8.47 13.13 -39.41
CA ASP A 402 -7.99 12.34 -40.55
C ASP A 402 -9.16 11.85 -41.42
N ILE A 403 -10.29 11.45 -40.82
CA ILE A 403 -11.51 11.06 -41.55
C ILE A 403 -12.08 12.23 -42.35
N LEU A 404 -12.18 13.42 -41.76
CA LEU A 404 -12.73 14.60 -42.43
C LEU A 404 -11.87 15.07 -43.61
N GLU A 405 -10.54 15.05 -43.45
CA GLU A 405 -9.60 15.35 -44.53
C GLU A 405 -9.67 14.28 -45.64
N TRP A 406 -9.82 13.01 -45.26
CA TRP A 406 -10.02 11.93 -46.21
C TRP A 406 -11.32 12.09 -47.01
N LEU A 407 -12.45 12.43 -46.37
CA LEU A 407 -13.74 12.57 -47.05
C LEU A 407 -13.69 13.56 -48.21
N SER A 408 -13.20 14.78 -47.96
CA SER A 408 -13.07 15.78 -49.01
C SER A 408 -11.93 16.78 -48.73
N PRO A 409 -11.02 17.01 -49.70
CA PRO A 409 -10.04 18.07 -49.60
C PRO A 409 -10.66 19.46 -49.83
N ILE A 410 -11.88 19.54 -50.37
CA ILE A 410 -12.53 20.80 -50.73
C ILE A 410 -13.01 21.51 -49.44
N ASN A 411 -12.65 22.79 -49.31
CA ASN A 411 -13.11 23.66 -48.25
C ASN A 411 -13.84 24.87 -48.85
N TYR A 412 -15.17 24.88 -48.80
CA TYR A 412 -15.99 26.02 -49.24
C TYR A 412 -16.00 27.19 -48.23
N GLY A 413 -15.46 27.00 -47.02
CA GLY A 413 -15.36 28.03 -45.99
C GLY A 413 -14.54 29.25 -46.42
N SER A 414 -13.44 29.05 -47.15
CA SER A 414 -12.67 30.18 -47.69
C SER A 414 -13.49 30.98 -48.71
N MET A 415 -14.15 30.29 -49.64
CA MET A 415 -15.03 30.92 -50.64
C MET A 415 -16.18 31.69 -49.97
N GLN A 416 -16.77 31.13 -48.91
CA GLN A 416 -17.79 31.80 -48.13
C GLN A 416 -17.27 33.13 -47.55
N SER A 417 -16.09 33.13 -46.92
CA SER A 417 -15.47 34.34 -46.37
C SER A 417 -15.17 35.37 -47.45
N ASP A 418 -14.61 34.94 -48.58
CA ASP A 418 -14.26 35.82 -49.70
C ASP A 418 -15.52 36.46 -50.31
N HIS A 419 -16.53 35.66 -50.66
CA HIS A 419 -17.78 36.15 -51.22
C HIS A 419 -18.57 37.02 -50.25
N PHE A 420 -18.55 36.70 -48.96
CA PHE A 420 -19.21 37.54 -47.96
C PHE A 420 -18.49 38.88 -47.81
N THR A 421 -17.16 38.91 -47.83
CA THR A 421 -16.36 40.16 -47.71
C THR A 421 -16.56 41.11 -48.90
N MET A 422 -16.86 40.58 -50.08
CA MET A 422 -17.13 41.38 -51.28
C MET A 422 -18.47 42.14 -51.25
N ARG A 423 -19.35 41.87 -50.28
CA ARG A 423 -20.65 42.55 -50.19
C ARG A 423 -20.50 44.01 -49.76
N HIS A 424 -21.37 44.87 -50.25
CA HIS A 424 -21.58 46.18 -49.63
C HIS A 424 -22.52 46.05 -48.42
N GLU A 425 -22.30 46.87 -47.40
CA GLU A 425 -23.15 46.87 -46.19
C GLU A 425 -24.61 47.20 -46.55
N GLY A 426 -25.56 46.43 -46.01
CA GLY A 426 -27.00 46.57 -46.31
C GLY A 426 -27.48 45.82 -47.56
N THR A 427 -26.59 45.30 -48.41
CA THR A 427 -26.97 44.45 -49.56
C THR A 427 -27.65 43.16 -49.09
N GLY A 428 -28.70 42.73 -49.80
CA GLY A 428 -29.42 41.48 -49.54
C GLY A 428 -30.42 41.50 -48.39
N GLN A 429 -30.56 42.61 -47.64
CA GLN A 429 -31.53 42.71 -46.54
C GLN A 429 -32.98 42.58 -47.01
N TRP A 430 -33.27 43.07 -48.22
CA TRP A 430 -34.58 42.91 -48.86
C TRP A 430 -34.97 41.44 -49.01
N PHE A 431 -33.99 40.57 -49.28
CA PHE A 431 -34.20 39.15 -49.49
C PHE A 431 -34.42 38.44 -48.15
N LEU A 432 -33.59 38.72 -47.16
CA LEU A 432 -33.75 38.18 -45.80
C LEU A 432 -35.09 38.62 -45.18
N SER A 433 -35.63 39.77 -45.58
CA SER A 433 -36.94 40.27 -45.12
C SER A 433 -38.11 39.79 -45.99
N SER A 434 -37.86 39.00 -47.04
CA SER A 434 -38.90 38.55 -47.96
C SER A 434 -39.80 37.49 -47.33
N PRO A 435 -41.12 37.46 -47.64
CA PRO A 435 -42.02 36.42 -47.17
C PRO A 435 -41.54 35.01 -47.52
N GLN A 436 -40.95 34.84 -48.71
CA GLN A 436 -40.47 33.55 -49.20
C GLN A 436 -39.29 33.03 -48.38
N TYR A 437 -38.35 33.91 -48.01
CA TYR A 437 -37.22 33.53 -47.15
C TYR A 437 -37.67 33.20 -45.74
N GLN A 438 -38.54 34.03 -45.15
CA GLN A 438 -39.06 33.80 -43.80
C GLN A 438 -39.87 32.50 -43.74
N GLU A 439 -40.76 32.26 -44.70
CA GLU A 439 -41.53 31.02 -44.80
C GLU A 439 -40.60 29.82 -44.95
N TRP A 440 -39.57 29.89 -45.80
CA TRP A 440 -38.59 28.82 -45.95
C TRP A 440 -37.87 28.52 -44.64
N ASN A 441 -37.42 29.56 -43.93
CA ASN A 441 -36.66 29.41 -42.69
C ASN A 441 -37.51 28.93 -41.50
N GLU A 442 -38.77 29.33 -41.41
CA GLU A 442 -39.68 28.98 -40.32
C GLU A 442 -40.36 27.61 -40.53
N SER A 443 -40.63 27.24 -41.78
CA SER A 443 -41.28 25.98 -42.14
C SER A 443 -40.38 24.77 -41.93
N THR A 444 -40.91 23.57 -42.18
CA THR A 444 -40.19 22.29 -42.04
C THR A 444 -39.87 21.72 -43.42
N GLY A 445 -38.58 21.60 -43.77
CA GLY A 445 -38.11 20.84 -44.94
C GLY A 445 -38.45 21.43 -46.31
N LYS A 446 -38.61 22.76 -46.43
CA LYS A 446 -38.98 23.45 -47.67
C LYS A 446 -37.78 23.68 -48.61
N THR A 447 -38.07 23.86 -49.91
CA THR A 447 -37.09 24.38 -50.89
C THR A 447 -37.34 25.85 -51.16
N LEU A 448 -36.28 26.64 -51.21
CA LEU A 448 -36.28 28.00 -51.74
C LEU A 448 -35.38 28.04 -52.98
N TYR A 449 -36.01 28.18 -54.14
CA TYR A 449 -35.34 28.30 -55.43
C TYR A 449 -35.32 29.76 -55.89
N CYS A 450 -34.12 30.26 -56.18
CA CYS A 450 -33.89 31.66 -56.44
C CYS A 450 -33.24 31.88 -57.82
N PRO A 451 -34.03 32.01 -58.91
CA PRO A 451 -33.50 32.26 -60.24
C PRO A 451 -33.07 33.72 -60.38
N GLY A 452 -32.04 33.99 -61.20
CA GLY A 452 -31.62 35.34 -61.52
C GLY A 452 -30.72 35.43 -62.74
N ILE A 453 -30.75 36.57 -63.44
CA ILE A 453 -29.92 36.83 -64.63
C ILE A 453 -28.41 36.75 -64.30
N PRO A 454 -27.53 36.56 -65.30
CA PRO A 454 -26.10 36.73 -65.11
C PRO A 454 -25.77 38.11 -64.51
N GLY A 455 -24.89 38.16 -63.51
CA GLY A 455 -24.54 39.41 -62.82
C GLY A 455 -25.52 39.89 -61.75
N ALA A 456 -26.66 39.22 -61.52
CA ALA A 456 -27.66 39.63 -60.51
C ALA A 456 -27.21 39.53 -59.03
N GLY A 457 -25.96 39.09 -58.78
CA GLY A 457 -25.44 38.95 -57.41
C GLY A 457 -25.80 37.65 -56.70
N LYS A 458 -26.15 36.57 -57.42
CA LYS A 458 -26.55 35.26 -56.86
C LYS A 458 -25.59 34.73 -55.79
N THR A 459 -24.30 34.66 -56.11
CA THR A 459 -23.25 34.19 -55.19
C THR A 459 -23.11 35.05 -53.94
N ILE A 460 -23.21 36.38 -54.09
CA ILE A 460 -23.18 37.32 -52.95
C ILE A 460 -24.42 37.14 -52.09
N LEU A 461 -25.58 36.92 -52.70
CA LEU A 461 -26.80 36.65 -51.95
C LEU A 461 -26.74 35.31 -51.20
N THR A 462 -26.23 34.26 -51.84
CA THR A 462 -26.02 32.96 -51.18
C THR A 462 -25.09 33.10 -49.98
N SER A 463 -24.00 33.87 -50.10
CA SER A 463 -23.08 34.09 -48.98
C SER A 463 -23.74 34.85 -47.82
N ILE A 464 -24.62 35.81 -48.12
CA ILE A 464 -25.43 36.52 -47.11
C ILE A 464 -26.38 35.56 -46.39
N VAL A 465 -27.09 34.69 -47.13
CA VAL A 465 -27.98 33.69 -46.54
C VAL A 465 -27.21 32.72 -45.65
N ILE A 466 -26.06 32.20 -46.12
CA ILE A 466 -25.21 31.31 -45.31
C ILE A 466 -24.79 32.02 -44.02
N ASN A 467 -24.36 33.28 -44.10
CA ASN A 467 -23.91 34.01 -42.91
C ASN A 467 -25.05 34.26 -41.91
N ASP A 468 -26.26 34.59 -42.38
CA ASP A 468 -27.43 34.76 -41.52
C ASP A 468 -27.83 33.46 -40.80
N LEU A 469 -27.78 32.33 -41.50
CA LEU A 469 -28.05 31.02 -40.88
C LEU A 469 -26.98 30.64 -39.86
N VAL A 470 -25.69 30.87 -40.19
CA VAL A 470 -24.57 30.58 -39.29
C VAL A 470 -24.64 31.45 -38.03
N SER A 471 -24.95 32.75 -38.15
CA SER A 471 -25.07 33.63 -36.98
C SER A 471 -26.26 33.26 -36.09
N LYS A 472 -27.39 32.84 -36.66
CA LYS A 472 -28.53 32.32 -35.91
C LYS A 472 -28.26 30.98 -35.22
N ALA A 473 -27.32 30.18 -35.75
CA ALA A 473 -26.96 28.86 -35.25
C ALA A 473 -25.69 28.86 -34.36
N GLU A 474 -25.08 30.01 -34.07
CA GLU A 474 -23.75 30.11 -33.45
C GLU A 474 -23.60 29.33 -32.13
N SER A 475 -24.67 29.24 -31.32
CA SER A 475 -24.71 28.47 -30.08
C SER A 475 -25.54 27.18 -30.14
N ASN A 476 -26.11 26.85 -31.31
CA ASN A 476 -27.03 25.72 -31.47
C ASN A 476 -26.41 24.61 -32.35
N THR A 477 -25.81 23.62 -31.69
CA THR A 477 -25.21 22.45 -32.34
C THR A 477 -26.22 21.48 -32.93
N GLU A 478 -27.52 21.67 -32.70
CA GLU A 478 -28.58 20.86 -33.28
C GLU A 478 -28.96 21.30 -34.71
N VAL A 479 -28.35 22.38 -35.23
CA VAL A 479 -28.58 22.87 -36.59
C VAL A 479 -27.38 22.56 -37.50
N GLY A 480 -27.59 21.72 -38.50
CA GLY A 480 -26.61 21.42 -39.54
C GLY A 480 -26.67 22.45 -40.67
N ILE A 481 -25.52 22.96 -41.11
CA ILE A 481 -25.43 23.87 -42.26
C ILE A 481 -24.31 23.38 -43.17
N ALA A 482 -24.62 23.18 -44.44
CA ALA A 482 -23.65 22.83 -45.47
C ALA A 482 -23.98 23.53 -46.78
N TYR A 483 -22.95 23.84 -47.56
CA TYR A 483 -23.14 24.59 -48.80
C TYR A 483 -22.10 24.25 -49.86
N VAL A 484 -22.47 24.50 -51.11
CA VAL A 484 -21.64 24.28 -52.30
C VAL A 484 -21.72 25.49 -53.22
N TYR A 485 -20.55 25.97 -53.65
CA TYR A 485 -20.43 27.00 -54.68
C TYR A 485 -20.09 26.37 -56.03
N CYS A 486 -21.05 26.33 -56.96
CA CYS A 486 -20.82 25.86 -58.33
C CYS A 486 -20.09 26.93 -59.15
N SER A 487 -19.25 26.51 -60.09
CA SER A 487 -18.44 27.41 -60.91
C SER A 487 -17.91 26.70 -62.14
N PHE A 488 -18.12 27.29 -63.32
CA PHE A 488 -17.63 26.73 -64.59
C PHE A 488 -16.10 26.55 -64.62
N GLN A 489 -15.35 27.35 -63.85
CA GLN A 489 -13.89 27.29 -63.79
C GLN A 489 -13.37 26.04 -63.05
N ARG A 490 -14.25 25.33 -62.33
CA ARG A 490 -13.91 24.16 -61.51
C ARG A 490 -14.62 22.89 -61.99
N ALA A 491 -14.91 22.79 -63.28
CA ALA A 491 -15.66 21.68 -63.86
C ALA A 491 -15.07 20.29 -63.55
N THR A 492 -13.74 20.17 -63.43
CA THR A 492 -13.04 18.92 -63.06
C THR A 492 -13.21 18.52 -61.59
N GLU A 493 -13.59 19.46 -60.72
CA GLU A 493 -13.77 19.26 -59.27
C GLU A 493 -15.26 19.17 -58.88
N GLN A 494 -16.18 19.39 -59.82
CA GLN A 494 -17.63 19.48 -59.60
C GLN A 494 -18.37 18.26 -60.16
N ASN A 495 -18.05 17.07 -59.63
CA ASN A 495 -18.86 15.86 -59.78
C ASN A 495 -19.69 15.59 -58.51
N ILE A 496 -20.64 14.67 -58.62
CA ILE A 496 -21.58 14.37 -57.53
C ILE A 496 -20.87 13.80 -56.30
N GLU A 497 -19.84 12.97 -56.47
CA GLU A 497 -19.07 12.40 -55.37
C GLU A 497 -18.38 13.48 -54.54
N HIS A 498 -17.74 14.45 -55.20
CA HIS A 498 -17.06 15.56 -54.52
C HIS A 498 -18.04 16.49 -53.80
N MET A 499 -19.19 16.79 -54.43
CA MET A 499 -20.22 17.64 -53.82
C MET A 499 -20.82 16.96 -52.59
N LEU A 500 -21.22 15.69 -52.69
CA LEU A 500 -21.76 14.94 -51.55
C LEU A 500 -20.72 14.75 -50.44
N SER A 501 -19.46 14.47 -50.79
CA SER A 501 -18.38 14.34 -49.80
C SER A 501 -18.09 15.64 -49.07
N SER A 502 -18.17 16.78 -49.77
CA SER A 502 -17.99 18.10 -49.15
C SER A 502 -19.16 18.48 -48.24
N LEU A 503 -20.40 18.20 -48.66
CA LEU A 503 -21.59 18.40 -47.81
C LEU A 503 -21.51 17.52 -46.56
N LEU A 504 -21.16 16.24 -46.73
CA LEU A 504 -20.97 15.30 -45.63
C LEU A 504 -19.89 15.76 -44.67
N LYS A 505 -18.74 16.23 -45.16
CA LYS A 505 -17.67 16.80 -44.32
C LYS A 505 -18.16 17.99 -43.49
N GLN A 506 -18.83 18.95 -44.13
CA GLN A 506 -19.32 20.17 -43.45
C GLN A 506 -20.36 19.88 -42.36
N LEU A 507 -21.24 18.89 -42.59
CA LEU A 507 -22.21 18.45 -41.58
C LEU A 507 -21.52 17.62 -40.49
N ALA A 508 -20.60 16.73 -40.85
CA ALA A 508 -19.84 15.94 -39.89
C ALA A 508 -19.02 16.80 -38.93
N GLU A 509 -18.41 17.90 -39.41
CA GLU A 509 -17.67 18.85 -38.57
C GLU A 509 -18.52 19.52 -37.48
N ARG A 510 -19.84 19.62 -37.71
CA ARG A 510 -20.79 20.30 -36.80
C ARG A 510 -21.67 19.34 -36.01
N ALA A 511 -21.64 18.06 -36.33
CA ALA A 511 -22.53 17.07 -35.76
C ALA A 511 -22.15 16.77 -34.28
N PRO A 512 -23.14 16.58 -33.39
CA PRO A 512 -22.89 16.20 -32.00
C PRO A 512 -22.25 14.82 -31.83
N ASP A 513 -22.62 13.85 -32.67
CA ASP A 513 -22.04 12.49 -32.69
C ASP A 513 -22.10 11.87 -34.10
N PRO A 514 -21.20 12.25 -35.02
CA PRO A 514 -21.15 11.68 -36.37
C PRO A 514 -20.38 10.35 -36.44
N SER A 515 -19.88 9.88 -35.30
CA SER A 515 -18.61 9.16 -35.23
C SER A 515 -18.68 7.73 -35.77
N GLU A 516 -19.73 6.97 -35.48
CA GLU A 516 -19.79 5.55 -35.83
C GLU A 516 -19.95 5.31 -37.35
N SER A 517 -20.88 6.03 -37.99
CA SER A 517 -21.15 5.88 -39.43
C SER A 517 -19.96 6.31 -40.30
N LEU A 518 -19.27 7.38 -39.90
CA LEU A 518 -18.08 7.89 -40.58
C LEU A 518 -16.86 7.00 -40.36
N ARG A 519 -16.65 6.50 -39.13
CA ARG A 519 -15.56 5.55 -38.83
C ARG A 519 -15.73 4.27 -39.65
N SER A 520 -16.94 3.71 -39.70
CA SER A 520 -17.22 2.50 -40.48
C SER A 520 -16.96 2.72 -41.98
N LEU A 521 -17.40 3.84 -42.54
CA LEU A 521 -17.11 4.19 -43.93
C LEU A 521 -15.60 4.36 -44.17
N PHE A 522 -14.90 5.06 -43.28
CA PHE A 522 -13.46 5.26 -43.39
C PHE A 522 -12.70 3.95 -43.34
N GLU A 523 -12.94 3.09 -42.35
CA GLU A 523 -12.26 1.81 -42.19
C GLU A 523 -12.45 0.90 -43.41
N LYS A 524 -13.67 0.85 -43.96
CA LYS A 524 -14.00 0.08 -45.17
C LYS A 524 -13.11 0.45 -46.36
N HIS A 525 -12.79 1.73 -46.52
CA HIS A 525 -12.06 2.25 -47.67
C HIS A 525 -10.57 2.50 -47.40
N LYS A 526 -10.17 2.72 -46.14
CA LYS A 526 -8.79 3.05 -45.73
C LYS A 526 -7.81 1.95 -46.11
N HIS A 527 -8.14 0.69 -45.84
CA HIS A 527 -7.24 -0.44 -46.08
C HIS A 527 -6.88 -0.60 -47.57
N TRP A 528 -7.84 -0.34 -48.46
CA TRP A 528 -7.67 -0.51 -49.91
C TRP A 528 -7.42 0.80 -50.65
N GLN A 529 -7.32 1.93 -49.94
CA GLN A 529 -7.16 3.28 -50.49
C GLN A 529 -8.21 3.64 -51.56
N THR A 530 -9.44 3.13 -51.41
CA THR A 530 -10.53 3.42 -52.34
C THR A 530 -11.33 4.65 -51.90
N ARG A 531 -12.21 5.14 -52.78
CA ARG A 531 -13.16 6.24 -52.47
C ARG A 531 -14.58 5.68 -52.31
N PRO A 532 -15.42 6.28 -51.45
CA PRO A 532 -16.82 5.92 -51.34
C PRO A 532 -17.59 6.16 -52.65
N SER A 533 -18.53 5.27 -52.94
CA SER A 533 -19.50 5.46 -54.02
C SER A 533 -20.57 6.49 -53.66
N VAL A 534 -21.28 7.01 -54.67
CA VAL A 534 -22.44 7.92 -54.47
C VAL A 534 -23.47 7.33 -53.51
N ALA A 535 -23.76 6.04 -53.59
CA ALA A 535 -24.73 5.37 -52.71
C ALA A 535 -24.26 5.35 -51.24
N GLU A 536 -22.98 5.13 -51.00
CA GLU A 536 -22.38 5.13 -49.67
C GLU A 536 -22.33 6.54 -49.07
N LEU A 537 -21.94 7.54 -49.87
CA LEU A 537 -21.97 8.95 -49.47
C LEU A 537 -23.39 9.40 -49.14
N SER A 538 -24.37 9.06 -49.98
CA SER A 538 -25.78 9.41 -49.78
C SER A 538 -26.35 8.79 -48.50
N LYS A 539 -26.03 7.52 -48.24
CA LYS A 539 -26.45 6.83 -47.02
C LYS A 539 -25.82 7.42 -45.78
N THR A 540 -24.53 7.76 -45.84
CA THR A 540 -23.80 8.32 -44.70
C THR A 540 -24.24 9.75 -44.42
N LEU A 541 -24.50 10.54 -45.47
CA LEU A 541 -25.12 11.86 -45.37
C LEU A 541 -26.49 11.80 -44.69
N GLU A 542 -27.32 10.81 -45.04
CA GLU A 542 -28.61 10.58 -44.37
C GLU A 542 -28.45 10.34 -42.86
N LEU A 543 -27.49 9.49 -42.49
CA LEU A 543 -27.22 9.17 -41.08
C LEU A 543 -26.70 10.38 -40.30
N VAL A 544 -25.80 11.16 -40.90
CA VAL A 544 -25.29 12.39 -40.26
C VAL A 544 -26.40 13.45 -40.14
N CYS A 545 -27.23 13.64 -41.17
CA CYS A 545 -28.37 14.54 -41.10
C CYS A 545 -29.33 14.20 -39.96
N LYS A 546 -29.52 12.91 -39.63
CA LYS A 546 -30.37 12.46 -38.50
C LYS A 546 -29.85 12.84 -37.12
N THR A 547 -28.58 13.25 -37.00
CA THR A 547 -28.01 13.72 -35.72
C THR A 547 -28.39 15.16 -35.38
N PHE A 548 -28.99 15.89 -36.33
CA PHE A 548 -29.43 17.27 -36.16
C PHE A 548 -30.94 17.34 -35.92
N ALA A 549 -31.42 18.42 -35.30
CA ALA A 549 -32.83 18.77 -35.25
C ALA A 549 -33.32 19.45 -36.54
N ARG A 550 -32.40 20.09 -37.30
CA ARG A 550 -32.68 20.78 -38.56
C ARG A 550 -31.42 20.87 -39.43
N VAL A 551 -31.55 20.73 -40.74
CA VAL A 551 -30.40 20.82 -41.67
C VAL A 551 -30.70 21.79 -42.82
N TYR A 552 -29.77 22.70 -43.10
CA TYR A 552 -29.80 23.60 -44.25
C TYR A 552 -28.71 23.21 -45.25
N ILE A 553 -29.11 22.98 -46.50
CA ILE A 553 -28.20 22.70 -47.62
C ILE A 553 -28.37 23.81 -48.66
N LEU A 554 -27.30 24.52 -48.97
CA LEU A 554 -27.32 25.67 -49.90
C LEU A 554 -26.45 25.39 -51.13
N ILE A 555 -27.00 25.60 -52.32
CA ILE A 555 -26.30 25.38 -53.59
C ILE A 555 -26.32 26.66 -54.40
N ASP A 556 -25.15 27.29 -54.52
CA ASP A 556 -24.99 28.47 -55.36
C ASP A 556 -24.76 28.09 -56.83
N ALA A 557 -25.34 28.89 -57.74
CA ALA A 557 -25.13 28.87 -59.18
C ALA A 557 -25.27 27.46 -59.80
N LEU A 558 -26.35 26.75 -59.46
CA LEU A 558 -26.59 25.36 -59.90
C LEU A 558 -26.50 25.19 -61.43
N ASP A 559 -26.75 26.25 -62.21
CA ASP A 559 -26.56 26.25 -63.68
C ASP A 559 -25.11 26.02 -64.12
N GLU A 560 -24.13 26.39 -63.28
CA GLU A 560 -22.71 26.27 -63.57
C GLU A 560 -22.13 24.88 -63.28
N CYS A 561 -22.93 23.96 -62.72
CA CYS A 561 -22.57 22.55 -62.57
C CYS A 561 -22.75 21.81 -63.90
N GLN A 562 -21.68 21.74 -64.71
CA GLN A 562 -21.74 21.24 -66.09
C GLN A 562 -21.43 19.75 -66.28
N ALA A 563 -21.09 19.02 -65.21
CA ALA A 563 -20.88 17.58 -65.31
C ALA A 563 -22.17 16.85 -65.71
N VAL A 564 -22.10 15.99 -66.72
CA VAL A 564 -23.27 15.33 -67.33
C VAL A 564 -24.05 14.54 -66.26
N GLY A 565 -25.34 14.87 -66.09
CA GLY A 565 -26.22 14.21 -65.12
C GLY A 565 -25.95 14.53 -63.64
N CYS A 566 -24.95 15.36 -63.33
CA CYS A 566 -24.56 15.71 -61.96
C CYS A 566 -25.66 16.47 -61.22
N ARG A 567 -26.24 17.51 -61.84
CA ARG A 567 -27.30 18.36 -61.26
C ARG A 567 -28.52 17.53 -60.84
N SER A 568 -29.09 16.77 -61.78
CA SER A 568 -30.27 15.95 -61.54
C SER A 568 -30.02 14.85 -60.50
N SER A 569 -28.82 14.26 -60.52
CA SER A 569 -28.46 13.21 -59.56
C SER A 569 -28.24 13.77 -58.15
N LEU A 570 -27.65 14.97 -58.04
CA LEU A 570 -27.46 15.68 -56.78
C LEU A 570 -28.82 16.07 -56.18
N LEU A 571 -29.69 16.73 -56.96
CA LEU A 571 -31.01 17.14 -56.50
C LEU A 571 -31.86 15.92 -56.09
N LYS A 572 -31.90 14.85 -56.89
CA LYS A 572 -32.57 13.59 -56.50
C LYS A 572 -32.04 13.02 -55.20
N THR A 573 -30.73 13.05 -55.00
CA THR A 573 -30.09 12.57 -53.77
C THR A 573 -30.50 13.42 -52.58
N LEU A 574 -30.50 14.75 -52.71
CA LEU A 574 -30.87 15.68 -51.63
C LEU A 574 -32.36 15.66 -51.32
N PHE A 575 -33.24 15.53 -52.32
CA PHE A 575 -34.67 15.35 -52.08
C PHE A 575 -34.98 14.02 -51.40
N LYS A 576 -34.25 12.95 -51.72
CA LYS A 576 -34.37 11.68 -50.98
C LYS A 576 -34.04 11.83 -49.49
N GLN A 577 -33.14 12.75 -49.13
CA GLN A 577 -32.85 13.03 -47.71
C GLN A 577 -34.06 13.61 -46.95
N ARG A 578 -35.05 14.17 -47.65
CA ARG A 578 -36.26 14.74 -47.04
C ARG A 578 -37.36 13.74 -46.75
N THR A 579 -37.42 12.64 -47.50
CA THR A 579 -38.49 11.66 -47.42
C THR A 579 -38.21 10.57 -46.39
N GLY A 580 -37.00 10.55 -45.81
CA GLY A 580 -36.65 9.67 -44.69
C GLY A 580 -37.25 10.12 -43.36
N THR A 581 -37.28 9.22 -42.37
CA THR A 581 -37.77 9.45 -41.00
C THR A 581 -36.84 10.32 -40.13
N GLY A 582 -36.16 11.30 -40.72
CA GLY A 582 -35.08 12.08 -40.11
C GLY A 582 -35.37 13.58 -39.95
N ALA A 583 -34.32 14.33 -39.62
CA ALA A 583 -34.36 15.79 -39.47
C ALA A 583 -34.85 16.49 -40.75
N PRO A 584 -35.64 17.57 -40.66
CA PRO A 584 -36.07 18.32 -41.82
C PRO A 584 -34.88 18.97 -42.54
N VAL A 585 -34.73 18.65 -43.83
CA VAL A 585 -33.69 19.20 -44.71
C VAL A 585 -34.26 20.33 -45.57
N HIS A 586 -33.84 21.55 -45.27
CA HIS A 586 -34.13 22.77 -46.03
C HIS A 586 -33.14 22.92 -47.17
N LEU A 587 -33.64 23.08 -48.40
CA LEU A 587 -32.78 23.29 -49.58
C LEU A 587 -32.90 24.74 -50.04
N PHE A 588 -31.77 25.38 -50.28
CA PHE A 588 -31.67 26.66 -50.96
C PHE A 588 -30.87 26.47 -52.22
N ALA A 589 -31.36 26.95 -53.36
CA ALA A 589 -30.62 26.86 -54.61
C ALA A 589 -30.75 28.15 -55.43
N THR A 590 -29.64 28.63 -55.99
CA THR A 590 -29.65 29.72 -56.98
C THR A 590 -29.31 29.19 -58.36
N SER A 591 -29.88 29.77 -59.41
CA SER A 591 -29.59 29.39 -60.79
C SER A 591 -29.96 30.50 -61.79
N ARG A 592 -29.67 30.31 -63.07
CA ARG A 592 -30.28 31.09 -64.16
C ARG A 592 -31.69 30.60 -64.44
N PHE A 593 -32.45 31.37 -65.22
CA PHE A 593 -33.74 30.95 -65.77
C PHE A 593 -33.53 29.87 -66.84
N ILE A 594 -33.38 28.63 -66.41
CA ILE A 594 -33.17 27.45 -67.26
C ILE A 594 -34.32 26.48 -66.98
N PRO A 595 -35.27 26.29 -67.92
CA PRO A 595 -36.44 25.46 -67.71
C PRO A 595 -36.11 24.04 -67.22
N GLU A 596 -35.05 23.43 -67.76
CA GLU A 596 -34.62 22.08 -67.39
C GLU A 596 -34.17 21.98 -65.92
N ILE A 597 -33.67 23.07 -65.33
CA ILE A 597 -33.32 23.11 -63.91
C ILE A 597 -34.55 23.39 -63.06
N GLU A 598 -35.46 24.25 -63.53
CA GLU A 598 -36.69 24.59 -62.80
C GLU A 598 -37.62 23.38 -62.64
N GLU A 599 -37.71 22.54 -63.67
CA GLU A 599 -38.52 21.32 -63.66
C GLU A 599 -38.02 20.25 -62.68
N GLU A 600 -36.77 20.33 -62.21
CA GLU A 600 -36.23 19.38 -61.23
C GLU A 600 -36.70 19.66 -59.78
N PHE A 601 -37.28 20.83 -59.51
CA PHE A 601 -37.74 21.21 -58.17
C PHE A 601 -39.23 20.90 -57.97
N GLU A 602 -39.54 20.07 -56.98
CA GLU A 602 -40.92 19.78 -56.55
C GLU A 602 -41.49 20.92 -55.69
N ASP A 603 -42.41 21.71 -56.26
CA ASP A 603 -43.15 22.82 -55.60
C ASP A 603 -42.29 23.75 -54.71
N PRO A 604 -41.24 24.41 -55.26
CA PRO A 604 -40.37 25.27 -54.47
C PRO A 604 -41.03 26.62 -54.16
N LEU A 605 -40.71 27.20 -53.00
CA LEU A 605 -40.84 28.64 -52.80
C LEU A 605 -39.91 29.34 -53.80
N ARG A 606 -40.41 30.38 -54.48
CA ARG A 606 -39.66 31.08 -55.53
C ARG A 606 -39.42 32.53 -55.16
N CYS A 607 -38.15 32.94 -55.17
CA CYS A 607 -37.77 34.35 -54.99
C CYS A 607 -36.72 34.76 -56.04
N GLU A 608 -37.13 35.60 -56.99
CA GLU A 608 -36.23 36.07 -58.05
C GLU A 608 -35.13 36.99 -57.48
N ILE A 609 -33.88 36.74 -57.88
CA ILE A 609 -32.73 37.58 -57.54
C ILE A 609 -32.58 38.67 -58.59
N LYS A 610 -32.85 39.92 -58.17
CA LYS A 610 -32.74 41.11 -59.01
C LYS A 610 -31.47 41.87 -58.68
N ALA A 611 -30.80 42.39 -59.71
CA ALA A 611 -29.69 43.32 -59.52
C ALA A 611 -30.23 44.60 -58.85
N SER A 612 -29.67 44.94 -57.69
CA SER A 612 -29.98 46.16 -56.93
C SER A 612 -28.97 47.25 -57.19
#